data_AF-A0A090V8E3-F1
#
_entry.id   AF-A0A090V8E3-F1
#
_cell.length_a   1.000
_cell.length_b   1.000
_cell.length_c   1.000
_cell.angle_alpha   90.00
_cell.angle_beta   90.00
_cell.angle_gamma   90.00
#
_symmetry.space_group_name_H-M   'P 1'
#
loop_
_entity.id
_entity.type
_entity.pdbx_description
1 polymer ?
#
loop_
_entity_poly.entity_id
_entity_poly.type
_entity_poly.pdbx_seq_one_letter_code
_entity_poly.pdbx_strand_id
1 'polypeptide(L)' 'MMPFSHTGIGMNDEDWIIGRAVIDIFQSDPEQEISKELLIKFLTNKYVAIYESSASVEEILLYESALKWVIDTSN' A
#
# COMPACT_ATOMS: atom_id res chain seq x y z
N MET A 1 15.23 13.55 1.87
CA MET A 1 14.25 12.73 1.13
C MET A 1 14.92 12.38 -0.18
N MET A 2 15.30 11.11 -0.39
CA MET A 2 15.97 10.70 -1.63
C MET A 2 14.90 10.49 -2.72
N PRO A 3 15.09 10.96 -3.96
CA PRO A 3 14.25 10.57 -5.08
C PRO A 3 14.60 9.12 -5.44
N PHE A 4 13.64 8.22 -5.27
CA PHE A 4 13.89 6.79 -5.46
C PHE A 4 13.75 6.43 -6.95
N SER A 5 14.84 5.94 -7.55
CA SER A 5 14.88 5.55 -8.96
C SER A 5 14.27 4.17 -9.18
N HIS A 6 13.26 4.09 -10.04
CA HIS A 6 12.61 2.87 -10.49
C HIS A 6 13.57 1.99 -11.31
N THR A 7 14.17 0.97 -10.68
CA THR A 7 14.96 -0.04 -11.38
C THR A 7 14.39 -1.43 -11.12
N GLY A 8 13.27 -1.72 -11.78
CA GLY A 8 12.61 -3.02 -11.84
C GLY A 8 11.50 -2.95 -12.88
N ILE A 9 11.41 -3.96 -13.75
CA ILE A 9 10.52 -4.00 -14.92
C ILE A 9 9.07 -3.67 -14.50
N GLY A 10 8.58 -2.49 -14.91
CA GLY A 10 7.15 -2.14 -14.96
C GLY A 10 6.35 -2.25 -13.66
N MET A 11 6.93 -2.04 -12.48
CA MET A 11 6.12 -1.84 -11.27
C MET A 11 5.47 -0.46 -11.32
N ASN A 12 4.15 -0.42 -11.43
CA ASN A 12 3.41 0.82 -11.23
C ASN A 12 3.46 1.18 -9.74
N ASP A 13 3.21 2.45 -9.43
CA ASP A 13 3.34 2.96 -8.06
C ASP A 13 2.42 2.21 -7.07
N GLU A 14 1.28 1.69 -7.53
CA GLU A 14 0.37 0.84 -6.74
C GLU A 14 0.99 -0.52 -6.37
N ASP A 15 1.68 -1.18 -7.31
CA ASP A 15 2.33 -2.48 -7.06
C ASP A 15 3.40 -2.34 -5.96
N TRP A 16 4.08 -1.19 -5.94
CA TRP A 16 5.06 -0.88 -4.91
C TRP A 16 4.41 -0.65 -3.54
N ILE A 17 3.31 0.10 -3.47
CA ILE A 17 2.57 0.31 -2.21
C ILE A 17 2.06 -1.01 -1.65
N ILE A 18 1.50 -1.86 -2.50
CA ILE A 18 0.99 -3.18 -2.11
C ILE A 18 2.14 -4.06 -1.62
N GLY A 19 3.22 -4.16 -2.39
CA GLY A 19 4.41 -4.92 -2.00
C GLY A 19 5.03 -4.44 -0.69
N ARG A 20 5.07 -3.12 -0.48
CA ARG A 20 5.55 -2.53 0.77
C ARG A 20 4.66 -2.88 1.96
N ALA A 21 3.33 -2.81 1.78
CA ALA A 21 2.38 -3.18 2.83
C ALA A 21 2.50 -4.66 3.23
N VAL A 22 2.69 -5.56 2.26
CA VAL A 22 2.94 -6.98 2.50
C VAL A 22 4.23 -7.18 3.32
N ILE A 23 5.32 -6.50 2.96
CA ILE A 23 6.58 -6.56 3.71
C ILE A 23 6.40 -6.02 5.14
N ASP A 24 5.73 -4.87 5.30
CA ASP A 24 5.51 -4.26 6.60
C ASP A 24 4.65 -5.15 7.53
N ILE A 25 3.63 -5.82 6.98
CA ILE A 25 2.82 -6.81 7.71
C ILE A 25 3.69 -7.99 8.15
N PHE A 26 4.46 -8.58 7.23
CA PHE A 26 5.34 -9.70 7.50
C PHE A 26 6.43 -9.38 8.53
N GLN A 27 6.97 -8.16 8.51
CA GLN A 27 7.97 -7.71 9.48
C GLN A 27 7.39 -7.47 10.87
N SER A 28 6.10 -7.11 10.95
CA SER A 28 5.41 -6.87 12.23
C SER A 28 5.03 -8.19 12.91
N ASP A 29 4.62 -9.19 12.13
CA ASP A 29 4.34 -10.54 12.60
C ASP A 29 4.68 -11.56 11.50
N PRO A 30 5.85 -12.23 11.59
CA PRO A 30 6.31 -13.16 10.56
C PRO A 30 5.47 -14.44 10.44
N GLU A 31 4.70 -14.80 11.47
CA GLU A 31 3.84 -15.99 11.47
C GLU A 31 2.42 -15.69 11.00
N GLN A 32 2.05 -14.41 10.88
CA GLN A 32 0.76 -13.98 10.41
C GLN A 32 0.59 -14.31 8.92
N GLU A 33 -0.40 -15.15 8.62
CA GLU A 33 -0.82 -15.38 7.24
C GLU A 33 -1.32 -14.06 6.63
N ILE A 34 -0.78 -13.72 5.46
CA ILE A 34 -1.17 -12.52 4.72
C ILE A 34 -2.46 -12.82 3.97
N SER A 35 -3.58 -12.47 4.58
CA SER A 35 -4.89 -12.52 3.93
C SER A 35 -5.20 -11.20 3.21
N LYS A 36 -6.13 -11.27 2.26
CA LYS A 36 -6.63 -10.10 1.55
C LYS A 36 -7.29 -9.10 2.50
N GLU A 37 -8.07 -9.56 3.47
CA GLU A 37 -8.74 -8.71 4.46
C GLU A 37 -7.73 -7.98 5.34
N LEU A 38 -6.64 -8.66 5.72
CA LEU A 38 -5.55 -8.06 6.49
C LEU A 38 -4.86 -6.96 5.69
N LEU A 39 -4.57 -7.21 4.40
CA LEU A 39 -3.97 -6.24 3.51
C LEU A 39 -4.89 -5.02 3.30
N ILE A 40 -6.18 -5.22 3.07
CA ILE A 40 -7.18 -4.13 2.96
C ILE A 40 -7.20 -3.31 4.24
N LYS A 41 -7.27 -3.96 5.41
CA LYS A 41 -7.27 -3.26 6.70
C LYS A 41 -6.01 -2.42 6.90
N PHE A 42 -4.85 -2.98 6.56
CA PHE A 42 -3.57 -2.29 6.69
C PHE A 42 -3.48 -1.07 5.77
N LEU A 43 -3.81 -1.24 4.49
CA LEU A 43 -3.81 -0.16 3.49
C LEU A 43 -4.82 0.95 3.85
N THR A 44 -5.99 0.58 4.37
CA THR A 44 -7.02 1.52 4.84
C THR A 44 -6.49 2.36 6.01
N ASN A 45 -5.85 1.72 7.01
CA ASN A 45 -5.28 2.44 8.14
C ASN A 45 -4.16 3.40 7.70
N LYS A 46 -3.33 3.00 6.74
CA LYS A 46 -2.30 3.86 6.15
C LYS A 46 -2.90 5.04 5.40
N TYR A 47 -3.92 4.81 4.58
CA TYR A 47 -4.65 5.86 3.87
C TYR A 47 -5.23 6.89 4.85
N VAL A 48 -5.92 6.44 5.91
CA VAL A 48 -6.48 7.33 6.95
C VAL A 48 -5.38 8.14 7.62
N ALA A 49 -4.27 7.49 8.00
CA ALA A 49 -3.15 8.19 8.63
C ALA A 49 -2.53 9.26 7.73
N ILE A 50 -2.37 8.98 6.43
CA ILE A 50 -1.84 9.93 5.42
C ILE A 50 -2.80 11.10 5.21
N TYR A 51 -4.10 10.81 5.16
CA TYR A 51 -5.17 11.81 5.06
C TYR A 51 -5.17 12.74 6.28
N GLU A 52 -5.11 12.18 7.49
CA GLU A 52 -5.09 12.93 8.74
C GLU A 52 -3.78 13.72 8.93
N SER A 53 -2.64 13.18 8.48
CA SER A 53 -1.34 13.83 8.65
C SER A 53 -1.00 14.88 7.58
N SER A 54 -1.89 15.14 6.62
CA SER A 54 -1.70 16.14 5.54
C SER A 54 -0.43 15.93 4.71
N ALA A 55 -0.17 14.69 4.24
CA ALA A 55 1.10 14.35 3.59
C ALA A 55 1.25 14.92 2.15
N SER A 56 0.23 14.77 1.30
CA SER A 56 0.02 15.47 0.01
C SER A 56 -1.23 14.90 -0.67
N VAL A 57 -1.85 15.64 -1.59
CA VAL A 57 -3.03 15.13 -2.32
C VAL A 57 -2.65 13.98 -3.23
N GLU A 58 -1.47 14.03 -3.85
CA GLU A 58 -0.94 13.01 -4.73
C GLU A 58 -0.73 11.67 -4.01
N GLU A 59 -0.16 11.71 -2.80
CA GLU A 59 0.07 10.49 -1.99
C GLU A 59 -1.25 9.87 -1.50
N ILE A 60 -2.25 10.70 -1.17
CA ILE A 60 -3.60 10.24 -0.82
C ILE A 60 -4.25 9.50 -2.00
N LEU A 61 -4.22 10.10 -3.20
CA LEU A 61 -4.81 9.52 -4.40
C LEU A 61 -4.12 8.20 -4.80
N LEU A 62 -2.81 8.11 -4.59
CA LEU A 62 -2.05 6.91 -4.91
C LEU A 62 -2.40 5.75 -3.96
N TYR A 63 -2.52 6.00 -2.65
CA TYR A 63 -3.00 4.99 -1.70
C TYR A 63 -4.46 4.58 -1.95
N GLU A 64 -5.30 5.53 -2.36
CA GLU A 64 -6.68 5.23 -2.75
C GLU A 64 -6.73 4.31 -3.98
N SER A 65 -5.90 4.57 -4.99
CA SER A 65 -5.76 3.73 -6.20
C SER A 65 -5.36 2.30 -5.85
N ALA A 66 -4.32 2.13 -5.03
CA ALA A 66 -3.85 0.82 -4.58
C ALA A 66 -4.94 0.05 -3.82
N LEU A 67 -5.68 0.73 -2.93
CA LEU A 67 -6.77 0.11 -2.18
C LEU A 67 -7.91 -0.36 -3.11
N LYS A 68 -8.31 0.46 -4.08
CA LYS A 68 -9.32 0.09 -5.09
C LYS A 68 -8.88 -1.11 -5.89
N TRP A 69 -7.63 -1.18 -6.33
CA TRP A 69 -7.11 -2.32 -7.08
C TRP A 69 -7.22 -3.64 -6.29
N VAL A 70 -6.84 -3.62 -5.02
CA VAL A 70 -6.96 -4.80 -4.15
C VAL A 70 -8.43 -5.19 -3.94
N ILE A 71 -9.34 -4.23 -3.81
CA ILE A 71 -10.78 -4.49 -3.65
C ILE A 71 -11.39 -5.03 -4.95
N ASP A 72 -11.11 -4.41 -6.09
CA ASP A 72 -11.77 -4.71 -7.37
C ASP A 72 -11.29 -6.01 -8.01
N THR A 73 -10.07 -6.47 -7.72
CA THR A 73 -9.57 -7.81 -8.08
C THR A 73 -10.26 -8.96 -7.32
N SER A 74 -11.37 -8.70 -6.61
CA SER A 74 -12.18 -9.69 -5.90
C SER A 74 -13.46 -10.14 -6.62
N ASN A 75 -13.72 -9.68 -7.85
CA ASN A 75 -14.86 -10.09 -8.68
C ASN A 75 -14.43 -10.92 -9.90
#